data_AF-A0A821X4N9-F1
#
_entry.id   AF-A0A821X4N9-F1
#
_cell.length_a   1.000
_cell.length_b   1.000
_cell.length_c   1.000
_cell.angle_alpha   90.00
_cell.angle_beta   90.00
_cell.angle_gamma   90.00
#
_symmetry.space_group_name_H-M   'P 1'
#
loop_
_entity.id
_entity.type
_entity.pdbx_description
1 polymer ?
#
loop_
_entity_poly.entity_id
_entity_poly.type
_entity_poly.pdbx_seq_one_letter_code
_entity_poly.pdbx_strand_id
1 'polypeptide(L)' 'CLGLEFFETSAKENINVKSVFERLVDIILEKMSDASDESTATGQANNVYGNQPGAYNKGTA' A
#
# COMPACT_ATOMS: atom_id res chain seq x y z
N CYS A 1 -23.43 -14.21 4.82
CA CYS A 1 -22.17 -14.30 5.59
C CYS A 1 -21.19 -13.25 5.07
N LEU A 2 -20.43 -12.59 5.94
CA LEU A 2 -19.62 -11.39 5.63
C LEU A 2 -18.30 -11.67 4.87
N GLY A 3 -18.07 -12.89 4.38
CA GLY A 3 -16.83 -13.26 3.65
C GLY A 3 -15.56 -13.22 4.52
N LEU A 4 -15.69 -13.33 5.84
CA LEU A 4 -14.57 -13.25 6.77
C LEU A 4 -13.93 -14.62 7.01
N GLU A 5 -12.60 -14.63 7.08
CA GLU A 5 -11.82 -15.79 7.51
C GLU A 5 -11.89 -15.91 9.04
N PHE A 6 -12.01 -17.15 9.53
CA PHE A 6 -12.00 -17.46 10.96
C PHE A 6 -10.67 -18.09 11.36
N PHE A 7 -10.16 -17.71 12.52
CA PHE A 7 -8.95 -18.27 13.09
C PHE A 7 -9.16 -18.62 14.56
N GLU A 8 -8.75 -19.82 14.94
CA GLU A 8 -8.65 -20.23 16.35
C GLU A 8 -7.23 -19.95 16.86
N THR A 9 -7.13 -19.22 17.98
CA THR A 9 -5.86 -18.79 18.57
C THR A 9 -5.93 -18.81 20.09
N SER A 10 -4.79 -19.06 20.74
CA SER A 10 -4.63 -18.97 22.20
C SER A 10 -3.45 -18.06 22.50
N ALA A 11 -3.73 -16.84 22.99
CA ALA A 11 -2.68 -15.91 23.41
C ALA A 11 -1.89 -16.46 24.61
N LYS A 12 -2.57 -17.16 25.51
CA LYS A 12 -1.96 -17.77 26.71
C LYS A 12 -0.96 -18.86 26.34
N GLU A 13 -1.30 -19.69 25.37
CA GLU A 13 -0.48 -20.83 24.95
C GLU A 13 0.41 -20.50 23.75
N ASN A 14 0.38 -19.25 23.28
CA ASN A 14 1.09 -18.80 22.08
C ASN A 14 0.76 -19.63 20.83
N ILE A 15 -0.50 -20.06 20.69
CA ILE A 15 -0.98 -20.85 19.55
C ILE A 15 -1.54 -19.90 18.50
N ASN A 16 -1.01 -19.99 17.28
CA ASN A 16 -1.44 -19.27 16.08
C ASN A 16 -1.40 -17.75 16.14
N VAL A 17 -0.90 -17.13 17.22
CA VAL A 17 -0.91 -15.67 17.40
C VAL A 17 -0.17 -14.98 16.25
N LYS A 18 1.08 -15.38 15.98
CA LYS A 18 1.88 -14.80 14.89
C LYS A 18 1.26 -15.05 13.52
N SER A 19 0.81 -16.28 13.27
CA SER A 19 0.25 -16.68 11.98
C SER A 19 -1.01 -15.91 11.61
N VAL A 20 -1.87 -15.59 12.59
CA VAL A 20 -3.06 -14.77 12.35
C VAL A 20 -2.68 -13.35 11.91
N PHE A 21 -1.67 -12.75 12.54
CA PHE A 21 -1.20 -11.41 12.14
C PHE A 21 -0.49 -11.43 10.78
N GLU A 22 0.31 -12.46 10.50
CA GLU A 22 0.93 -12.63 9.18
C GLU A 22 -0.14 -12.75 8.09
N ARG A 23 -1.16 -13.60 8.30
CA ARG A 23 -2.27 -13.73 7.35
C ARG A 23 -3.06 -12.43 7.19
N LEU A 24 -3.29 -11.68 8.26
CA LEU A 24 -3.97 -10.39 8.18
C LEU A 24 -3.16 -9.38 7.33
N VAL A 25 -1.84 -9.36 7.49
CA VAL A 25 -0.95 -8.53 6.66
C VAL A 25 -1.06 -8.94 5.19
N ASP A 26 -1.03 -10.24 4.89
CA ASP A 26 -1.15 -10.74 3.52
C ASP A 26 -2.48 -10.31 2.88
N ILE A 27 -3.61 -10.43 3.58
CA ILE A 27 -4.94 -9.99 3.07
C ILE A 27 -4.91 -8.50 2.71
N ILE A 28 -4.29 -7.68 3.54
CA ILE A 28 -4.21 -6.24 3.32
C ILE A 28 -3.32 -5.94 2.10
N LEU A 29 -2.18 -6.62 1.98
CA LEU A 29 -1.25 -6.47 0.85
C LEU A 29 -1.89 -6.89 -0.48
N GLU A 30 -2.60 -8.03 -0.50
CA GLU A 30 -3.39 -8.49 -1.64
C GLU A 30 -4.39 -7.41 -2.06
N LYS A 31 -5.15 -6.86 -1.10
CA LYS A 31 -6.17 -5.84 -1.40
C LYS A 31 -5.59 -4.51 -1.88
N MET A 32 -4.41 -4.13 -1.38
CA MET A 32 -3.69 -2.94 -1.84
C MET A 32 -3.15 -3.12 -3.26
N SER A 33 -2.67 -4.31 -3.61
CA SER A 33 -2.22 -4.64 -4.97
C SER A 33 -3.38 -4.51 -5.96
N ASP A 34 -4.53 -5.12 -5.64
CA ASP A 34 -5.73 -5.06 -6.49
C ASP A 34 -6.21 -3.61 -6.73
N ALA A 35 -6.11 -2.75 -5.71
CA ALA A 35 -6.50 -1.35 -5.82
C ALA A 35 -5.56 -0.53 -6.73
N SER A 36 -4.31 -0.96 -6.91
CA SER A 36 -3.34 -0.27 -7.75
C SER A 36 -3.51 -0.57 -9.25
N ASP A 37 -4.05 -1.73 -9.59
CA ASP A 37 -4.31 -2.14 -10.99
C ASP A 37 -5.57 -1.50 -11.59
N GLU A 38 -6.55 -1.08 -10.78
CA GLU A 38 -7.73 -0.34 -11.29
C GLU A 38 -7.41 1.11 -11.71
N SER A 39 -6.33 1.71 -11.18
CA SER A 39 -5.94 3.10 -11.48
C SER A 39 -5.17 3.24 -12.80
N THR A 40 -4.60 2.17 -13.34
CA THR A 40 -3.80 2.22 -14.58
C THR A 40 -4.63 2.18 -15.87
N ALA A 41 -5.96 2.02 -15.79
CA ALA A 41 -6.85 2.12 -16.95
C ALA A 41 -7.25 3.55 -17.34
N THR A 42 -6.97 4.57 -16.51
CA THR A 42 -7.13 5.98 -16.87
C THR A 42 -5.76 6.64 -16.92
N GLY A 43 -5.12 6.57 -18.09
CA GLY A 43 -3.80 7.13 -18.32
C GLY A 43 -3.69 8.60 -17.93
N GLN A 44 -2.92 8.88 -16.89
CA GLN A 44 -2.21 10.15 -16.70
C GLN A 44 -0.86 9.85 -16.06
N ALA A 45 0.15 9.67 -16.91
CA ALA A 45 1.55 9.72 -16.51
C ALA A 45 1.87 11.15 -16.04
N ASN A 46 1.72 11.42 -14.74
CA ASN A 46 2.17 12.67 -14.15
C ASN A 46 3.53 12.43 -13.48
N ASN A 47 4.54 13.03 -14.10
CA ASN A 47 5.98 12.98 -13.83
C ASN A 47 6.36 13.20 -12.36
N VAL A 48 7.20 12.33 -11.78
CA VAL A 48 7.78 12.55 -10.43
C VAL A 48 9.32 12.51 -10.39
N TYR A 49 10.04 12.28 -11.49
CA TYR A 49 11.51 12.45 -11.52
C TYR A 49 11.90 13.72 -12.27
N GLY A 50 11.74 14.87 -11.63
CA GLY A 50 12.11 16.16 -12.24
C GLY A 50 12.02 17.35 -11.29
N ASN A 51 12.57 17.25 -10.07
CA ASN A 51 12.77 18.43 -9.24
C ASN A 51 14.24 18.85 -9.31
N GLN A 52 14.59 19.61 -10.35
CA GLN A 52 15.89 20.27 -10.45
C GLN A 52 15.80 21.60 -9.70
N PRO A 53 16.62 21.83 -8.65
CA PRO A 53 16.49 23.01 -7.80
C PRO A 53 16.70 24.30 -8.62
N GLY A 54 15.77 25.23 -8.43
CA GLY A 54 15.48 26.34 -9.34
C GLY A 54 16.65 27.27 -9.69
N ALA A 55 16.70 27.66 -10.96
CA ALA A 55 17.56 28.74 -11.44
C ALA A 55 17.09 30.09 -10.87
N TYR A 56 18.00 30.83 -10.27
CA TYR A 56 17.79 32.21 -9.84
C TYR A 56 17.60 33.11 -11.08
N ASN A 57 16.47 33.82 -11.17
CA ASN A 57 16.25 34.80 -12.23
C ASN A 57 17.03 36.09 -11.91
N LYS A 58 18.15 36.33 -12.60
CA LYS A 58 18.85 37.62 -12.54
C LYS A 58 18.13 38.61 -13.45
N GLY A 59 17.30 39.47 -12.85
CA GLY A 59 16.63 40.56 -13.56
C GLY A 59 17.64 41.44 -14.31
N THR A 60 17.38 41.69 -15.60
CA THR A 60 18.09 42.69 -16.39
C THR A 60 17.60 44.07 -15.99
N ALA A 61 18.53 44.92 -15.54
CA ALA A 61 18.34 46.34 -15.36
C ALA A 61 18.17 47.05 -16.71
#